data_AF-A0A1D4LZP4-F1
#
_entry.id   AF-A0A1D4LZP4-F1
#
_cell.length_a   1.000
_cell.length_b   1.000
_cell.length_c   1.000
_cell.angle_alpha   90.00
_cell.angle_beta   90.00
_cell.angle_gamma   90.00
#
_symmetry.space_group_name_H-M   'P 1'
#
loop_
_entity.id
_entity.type
_entity.pdbx_description
1 polymer ?
#
loop_
_entity_poly.entity_id
_entity_poly.type
_entity_poly.pdbx_seq_one_letter_code
_entity_poly.pdbx_strand_id
1 'polypeptide(L)'
;MLISTLEQLGYQHQGYPVGYSKSSQIRWLSVLDLKGKSEQQLLKEMDYQTRRNIKRTDEMGVKVRQLPIEETDRFFKLFKMAEEKHGFSFRDEPYFKQLQRDYQGYASLQLAYIDLNEYINGLQQKLDDLNNQMQDVETALAESPNSKKQKTKQTQLNQQLTSTQRKIDDTRETIATDGAILDLAAAIYIYNDYEVYYLSSGSNPKYNAYMGAYKLQWEMIKFAKDHNIDRYNFYGITGDFSEDAIDYGVQQFKKGFNAHVEEYIGDFVKPIKPLLYKAGEISGKL
;
A
#
# COMPACT_ATOMS: atom_id res chain seq x y z
N MET A 1 2.32 -35.57 -0.70
CA MET A 1 1.28 -36.28 -1.48
C MET A 1 1.13 -35.72 -2.90
N LEU A 2 1.17 -34.40 -3.13
CA LEU A 2 1.14 -33.81 -4.49
C LEU A 2 2.48 -33.86 -5.25
N ILE A 3 3.59 -33.41 -4.65
CA ILE A 3 4.92 -33.40 -5.28
C ILE A 3 5.30 -34.79 -5.79
N SER A 4 5.20 -35.82 -4.94
CA SER A 4 5.48 -37.21 -5.31
C SER A 4 4.59 -37.72 -6.46
N THR A 5 3.35 -37.25 -6.55
CA THR A 5 2.46 -37.58 -7.67
C THR A 5 2.96 -36.95 -8.98
N LEU A 6 3.39 -35.68 -8.94
CA LEU A 6 3.97 -35.00 -10.10
C LEU A 6 5.28 -35.67 -10.56
N GLU A 7 6.14 -36.06 -9.61
CA GLU A 7 7.37 -36.80 -9.89
C GLU A 7 7.10 -38.14 -10.57
N GLN A 8 6.12 -38.92 -10.08
CA GLN A 8 5.70 -40.18 -10.71
C GLN A 8 5.16 -39.98 -12.13
N LEU A 9 4.55 -38.82 -12.41
CA LEU A 9 4.10 -38.43 -13.75
C LEU A 9 5.22 -37.87 -14.64
N GLY A 10 6.47 -37.85 -14.16
CA GLY A 10 7.65 -37.42 -14.90
C GLY A 10 7.93 -35.92 -14.86
N TYR A 11 7.31 -35.18 -13.94
CA TYR A 11 7.64 -33.78 -13.68
C TYR A 11 8.79 -33.67 -12.68
N GLN A 12 9.78 -32.86 -12.99
CA GLN A 12 10.97 -32.62 -12.16
C GLN A 12 10.76 -31.33 -11.38
N HIS A 13 10.77 -31.42 -10.06
CA HIS A 13 10.70 -30.25 -9.18
C HIS A 13 11.95 -29.38 -9.34
N GLN A 14 11.76 -28.06 -9.47
CA GLN A 14 12.86 -27.12 -9.70
C GLN A 14 13.49 -26.59 -8.39
N GLY A 15 13.16 -27.19 -7.25
CA GLY A 15 13.69 -26.82 -5.93
C GLY A 15 12.91 -25.69 -5.25
N TYR A 16 13.55 -25.10 -4.24
CA TYR A 16 12.95 -24.14 -3.31
C TYR A 16 13.65 -22.78 -3.37
N PRO A 17 13.68 -22.10 -4.54
CA PRO A 17 14.35 -20.81 -4.63
C PRO A 17 13.62 -19.76 -3.78
N VAL A 18 14.41 -18.85 -3.23
CA VAL A 18 13.96 -17.61 -2.60
C VAL A 18 14.38 -16.42 -3.47
N GLY A 19 13.72 -15.29 -3.30
CA GLY A 19 13.94 -14.08 -4.08
C GLY A 19 13.17 -14.06 -5.40
N TYR A 20 13.34 -12.95 -6.13
CA TYR A 20 12.70 -12.76 -7.43
C TYR A 20 13.46 -13.49 -8.54
N SER A 21 12.74 -14.21 -9.38
CA SER A 21 13.28 -14.88 -10.57
C SER A 21 12.85 -14.16 -11.85
N LYS A 22 13.69 -14.21 -12.89
CA LYS A 22 13.33 -13.74 -14.24
C LYS A 22 12.50 -14.77 -15.02
N SER A 23 12.55 -16.04 -14.62
CA SER A 23 11.98 -17.18 -15.35
C SER A 23 10.90 -17.94 -14.59
N SER A 24 10.70 -17.64 -13.31
CA SER A 24 9.75 -18.32 -12.42
C SER A 24 8.92 -17.32 -11.63
N GLN A 25 7.69 -17.72 -11.30
CA GLN A 25 6.83 -16.93 -10.41
C GLN A 25 7.32 -17.03 -8.97
N ILE A 26 7.10 -15.97 -8.21
CA ILE A 26 7.45 -15.94 -6.80
C ILE A 26 6.66 -16.99 -6.02
N ARG A 27 7.37 -17.77 -5.19
CA ARG A 27 6.76 -18.86 -4.42
C ARG A 27 6.00 -18.39 -3.18
N TRP A 28 6.32 -17.21 -2.67
CA TRP A 28 5.83 -16.73 -1.39
C TRP A 28 4.86 -15.59 -1.60
N LEU A 29 3.61 -15.76 -1.18
CA LEU A 29 2.60 -14.72 -1.21
C LEU A 29 2.25 -14.26 0.19
N SER A 30 1.92 -12.97 0.31
CA SER A 30 1.30 -12.43 1.51
C SER A 30 -0.19 -12.24 1.26
N VAL A 31 -1.02 -12.89 2.07
CA VAL A 31 -2.46 -13.03 1.84
C VAL A 31 -3.22 -12.66 3.10
N LEU A 32 -4.30 -11.91 2.95
CA LEU A 32 -5.24 -11.59 4.01
C LEU A 32 -6.55 -12.33 3.76
N ASP A 33 -6.95 -13.14 4.73
CA ASP A 33 -8.26 -13.80 4.75
C ASP A 33 -9.34 -12.83 5.25
N LEU A 34 -10.34 -12.61 4.40
CA LEU A 34 -11.50 -11.74 4.62
C LEU A 34 -12.76 -12.52 5.01
N LYS A 35 -12.72 -13.86 4.94
CA LYS A 35 -13.90 -14.71 5.08
C LYS A 35 -14.59 -14.53 6.42
N GLY A 36 -15.88 -14.18 6.36
CA GLY A 36 -16.71 -13.99 7.55
C GLY A 36 -16.30 -12.82 8.46
N LYS A 37 -15.35 -11.98 8.06
CA LYS A 37 -14.88 -10.84 8.84
C LYS A 37 -15.58 -9.56 8.41
N SER A 38 -15.97 -8.72 9.38
CA SER A 38 -16.42 -7.35 9.10
C SER A 38 -15.23 -6.39 8.93
N GLU A 39 -15.45 -5.22 8.33
CA GLU A 39 -14.42 -4.18 8.24
C GLU A 39 -13.86 -3.78 9.62
N GLN A 40 -14.74 -3.69 10.63
CA GLN A 40 -14.34 -3.36 12.00
C GLN A 40 -13.45 -4.44 12.61
N GLN A 41 -13.77 -5.72 12.34
CA GLN A 41 -12.93 -6.83 12.78
C GLN A 41 -11.57 -6.81 12.08
N LEU A 42 -11.54 -6.61 10.76
CA LEU A 42 -10.30 -6.50 9.99
C LEU A 42 -9.40 -5.38 10.55
N LEU A 43 -9.93 -4.16 10.74
CA LEU A 43 -9.17 -3.05 11.34
C LEU A 43 -8.65 -3.35 12.75
N LYS A 44 -9.41 -4.09 13.55
CA LYS A 44 -9.02 -4.49 14.91
C LYS A 44 -7.89 -5.52 14.90
N GLU A 45 -7.90 -6.44 13.94
CA GLU A 45 -6.89 -7.49 13.76
C GLU A 45 -5.57 -6.95 13.21
N MET A 46 -5.59 -5.84 12.46
CA MET A 46 -4.38 -5.15 12.01
C MET A 46 -3.50 -4.69 13.18
N ASP A 47 -2.20 -4.57 12.92
CA ASP A 47 -1.29 -3.99 13.89
C ASP A 47 -1.68 -2.53 14.21
N TYR A 48 -1.19 -2.04 15.35
CA TYR A 48 -1.54 -0.71 15.83
C TYR A 48 -1.16 0.39 14.84
N GLN A 49 0.02 0.29 14.22
CA GLN A 49 0.56 1.34 13.36
C GLN A 49 -0.20 1.43 12.04
N THR A 50 -0.57 0.29 11.46
CA THR A 50 -1.34 0.15 10.23
C THR A 50 -2.74 0.71 10.43
N ARG A 51 -3.45 0.28 11.48
CA ARG A 51 -4.77 0.85 11.82
C ARG A 51 -4.68 2.35 12.07
N ARG A 52 -3.63 2.81 12.78
CA ARG A 52 -3.42 4.24 13.03
C ARG A 52 -3.18 5.01 11.74
N ASN A 53 -2.36 4.49 10.84
CA ASN A 53 -2.06 5.13 9.55
C ASN A 53 -3.31 5.24 8.68
N ILE A 54 -4.12 4.18 8.59
CA ILE A 54 -5.41 4.21 7.89
C ILE A 54 -6.30 5.32 8.45
N LYS A 55 -6.50 5.38 9.77
CA LYS A 55 -7.33 6.43 10.39
C LYS A 55 -6.82 7.85 10.10
N ARG A 56 -5.49 8.03 10.15
CA ARG A 56 -4.87 9.32 9.81
C ARG A 56 -5.15 9.74 8.37
N THR A 57 -5.23 8.79 7.43
CA THR A 57 -5.57 9.13 6.05
C THR A 57 -6.97 9.71 5.92
N ASP A 58 -7.93 9.21 6.69
CA ASP A 58 -9.29 9.76 6.73
C ASP A 58 -9.30 11.15 7.38
N GLU A 59 -8.57 11.32 8.49
CA GLU A 59 -8.42 12.63 9.18
C GLU A 59 -7.77 13.69 8.28
N MET A 60 -6.85 13.30 7.39
CA MET A 60 -6.19 14.21 6.45
C MET A 60 -6.98 14.43 5.16
N GLY A 61 -8.06 13.69 4.93
CA GLY A 61 -8.85 13.80 3.70
C GLY A 61 -8.19 13.16 2.47
N VAL A 62 -7.35 12.14 2.66
CA VAL A 62 -6.79 11.37 1.53
C VAL A 62 -7.90 10.60 0.84
N LYS A 63 -7.96 10.68 -0.48
CA LYS A 63 -8.98 10.06 -1.32
C LYS A 63 -8.36 9.01 -2.22
N VAL A 64 -9.19 8.08 -2.70
CA VAL A 64 -8.81 7.12 -3.74
C VAL A 64 -9.77 7.26 -4.90
N ARG A 65 -9.25 7.21 -6.12
CA ARG A 65 -10.05 7.15 -7.33
C ARG A 65 -9.47 6.16 -8.31
N GLN A 66 -10.35 5.60 -9.14
CA GLN A 66 -9.93 4.87 -10.32
C GLN A 66 -9.34 5.85 -11.34
N LEU A 67 -8.21 5.49 -11.93
CA LEU A 67 -7.66 6.17 -13.10
C LEU A 67 -8.16 5.48 -14.36
N PRO A 68 -8.64 6.26 -15.36
CA PRO A 68 -8.91 5.73 -16.68
C PRO A 68 -7.58 5.44 -17.41
N ILE A 69 -7.64 4.68 -18.51
CA ILE A 69 -6.45 4.22 -19.25
C ILE A 69 -5.60 5.40 -19.74
N GLU A 70 -6.24 6.52 -20.05
CA GLU A 70 -5.62 7.77 -20.50
C GLU A 70 -4.71 8.39 -19.43
N GLU A 71 -4.97 8.14 -18.14
CA GLU A 71 -4.18 8.64 -17.00
C GLU A 71 -3.16 7.59 -16.47
N THR A 72 -2.87 6.54 -17.24
CA THR A 72 -1.91 5.48 -16.82
C THR A 72 -0.50 6.03 -16.55
N ASP A 73 -0.12 7.14 -17.19
CA ASP A 73 1.16 7.82 -17.00
C ASP A 73 1.38 8.27 -15.54
N ARG A 74 0.30 8.65 -14.83
CA ARG A 74 0.37 9.05 -13.41
C ARG A 74 0.75 7.89 -12.51
N PHE A 75 0.14 6.72 -12.72
CA PHE A 75 0.56 5.49 -12.06
C PHE A 75 2.00 5.13 -12.45
N PHE A 76 2.32 5.21 -13.74
CA PHE A 76 3.63 4.79 -14.23
C PHE A 76 4.76 5.65 -13.63
N LYS A 77 4.53 6.95 -13.46
CA LYS A 77 5.45 7.85 -12.75
C LYS A 77 5.73 7.39 -11.32
N LEU A 78 4.69 7.03 -10.55
CA LEU A 78 4.84 6.52 -9.18
C LEU A 78 5.51 5.14 -9.16
N PHE A 79 5.14 4.27 -10.11
CA PHE A 79 5.72 2.94 -10.27
C PHE A 79 7.23 3.02 -10.55
N LYS A 80 7.66 3.95 -11.41
CA LYS A 80 9.07 4.21 -11.69
C LYS A 80 9.88 4.60 -10.46
N MET A 81 9.31 5.43 -9.57
CA MET A 81 9.98 5.80 -8.31
C MET A 81 10.24 4.56 -7.42
N ALA A 82 9.33 3.57 -7.45
CA ALA A 82 9.53 2.31 -6.74
C ALA A 82 10.59 1.43 -7.43
N GLU A 83 10.57 1.31 -8.76
CA GLU A 83 11.60 0.61 -9.53
C GLU A 83 13.01 1.15 -9.26
N GLU A 84 13.18 2.47 -9.30
CA GLU A 84 14.46 3.16 -9.02
C GLU A 84 14.96 2.88 -7.61
N LYS A 85 14.06 2.90 -6.62
CA LYS A 85 14.40 2.60 -5.22
C LYS A 85 14.88 1.15 -5.04
N HIS A 86 14.30 0.21 -5.78
CA HIS A 86 14.56 -1.22 -5.60
C HIS A 86 15.51 -1.82 -6.65
N GLY A 87 16.03 -1.01 -7.58
CA GLY A 87 17.08 -1.40 -8.50
C GLY A 87 16.66 -2.43 -9.56
N PHE A 88 15.38 -2.47 -9.93
CA PHE A 88 14.86 -3.38 -10.95
C PHE A 88 14.07 -2.63 -12.03
N SER A 89 14.01 -3.18 -13.24
CA SER A 89 13.08 -2.76 -14.29
C SER A 89 12.23 -3.95 -14.70
N PHE A 90 10.91 -3.77 -14.65
CA PHE A 90 9.94 -4.84 -14.84
C PHE A 90 9.14 -4.66 -16.13
N ARG A 91 8.40 -3.55 -16.26
CA ARG A 91 7.46 -3.31 -17.37
C ARG A 91 7.42 -1.83 -17.75
N ASP A 92 7.06 -1.56 -19.00
CA ASP A 92 6.86 -0.21 -19.53
C ASP A 92 5.39 0.21 -19.46
N GLU A 93 5.10 1.49 -19.70
CA GLU A 93 3.74 2.03 -19.66
C GLU A 93 2.78 1.34 -20.66
N PRO A 94 3.18 1.04 -21.92
CA PRO A 94 2.34 0.30 -22.86
C PRO A 94 1.83 -1.04 -22.31
N TYR A 95 2.64 -1.78 -21.55
CA TYR A 95 2.21 -3.01 -20.90
C TYR A 95 1.02 -2.78 -19.96
N PHE A 96 1.05 -1.75 -19.12
CA PHE A 96 -0.04 -1.46 -18.17
C PHE A 96 -1.30 -0.93 -18.86
N LYS A 97 -1.15 -0.20 -19.98
CA LYS A 97 -2.29 0.18 -20.84
C LYS A 97 -2.93 -1.05 -21.48
N GLN A 98 -2.13 -1.99 -21.98
CA GLN A 98 -2.64 -3.23 -22.56
C GLN A 98 -3.31 -4.11 -21.51
N LEU A 99 -2.70 -4.24 -20.32
CA LEU A 99 -3.28 -5.01 -19.22
C LEU A 99 -4.68 -4.53 -18.84
N GLN A 100 -4.90 -3.22 -18.76
CA GLN A 100 -6.23 -2.65 -18.47
C GLN A 100 -7.26 -2.95 -19.58
N ARG A 101 -6.84 -3.05 -20.84
CA ARG A 101 -7.73 -3.42 -21.96
C ARG A 101 -8.08 -4.91 -21.90
N ASP A 102 -7.08 -5.76 -21.69
CA ASP A 102 -7.25 -7.21 -21.66
C ASP A 102 -8.12 -7.66 -20.48
N TYR A 103 -7.97 -6.98 -19.33
CA TYR A 103 -8.74 -7.24 -18.12
C TYR A 103 -9.80 -6.17 -17.87
N GLN A 104 -10.40 -5.59 -18.92
CA GLN A 104 -11.45 -4.60 -18.75
C GLN A 104 -12.58 -5.18 -17.87
N GLY A 105 -12.93 -4.47 -16.80
CA GLY A 105 -13.92 -4.92 -15.81
C GLY A 105 -13.38 -5.88 -14.74
N TYR A 106 -12.16 -6.41 -14.90
CA TYR A 106 -11.48 -7.28 -13.93
C TYR A 106 -10.15 -6.71 -13.42
N ALA A 107 -9.72 -5.58 -13.97
CA ALA A 107 -8.58 -4.80 -13.50
C ALA A 107 -9.01 -3.38 -13.18
N SER A 108 -8.36 -2.81 -12.17
CA SER A 108 -8.61 -1.44 -11.75
C SER A 108 -7.31 -0.77 -11.35
N LEU A 109 -6.97 0.32 -12.05
CA LEU A 109 -5.85 1.17 -11.70
C LEU A 109 -6.36 2.23 -10.73
N GLN A 110 -5.83 2.24 -9.52
CA GLN A 110 -6.29 3.08 -8.42
C GLN A 110 -5.19 4.06 -8.01
N LEU A 111 -5.57 5.28 -7.72
CA LEU A 111 -4.70 6.36 -7.25
C LEU A 111 -5.20 6.90 -5.92
N ALA A 112 -4.36 6.82 -4.90
CA ALA A 112 -4.49 7.60 -3.68
C ALA A 112 -3.88 9.00 -3.88
N TYR A 113 -4.69 10.02 -3.62
CA TYR A 113 -4.30 11.42 -3.76
C TYR A 113 -4.84 12.26 -2.60
N ILE A 114 -4.29 13.45 -2.42
CA ILE A 114 -4.79 14.45 -1.46
C ILE A 114 -4.95 15.80 -2.14
N ASP A 115 -6.04 16.49 -1.82
CA ASP A 115 -6.23 17.90 -2.14
C ASP A 115 -5.75 18.74 -0.94
N LEU A 116 -4.63 19.43 -1.13
CA LEU A 116 -4.02 20.23 -0.08
C LEU A 116 -4.82 21.49 0.28
N ASN A 117 -5.67 22.00 -0.63
CA ASN A 117 -6.57 23.10 -0.30
C ASN A 117 -7.65 22.62 0.66
N GLU A 118 -8.25 21.44 0.39
CA GLU A 118 -9.21 20.83 1.31
C GLU A 118 -8.56 20.51 2.66
N TYR A 119 -7.32 20.01 2.66
CA TYR A 119 -6.57 19.75 3.89
C TYR A 119 -6.30 21.03 4.69
N ILE A 120 -5.89 22.12 4.04
CA ILE A 120 -5.72 23.44 4.68
C ILE A 120 -7.06 23.92 5.27
N ASN A 121 -8.17 23.77 4.57
CA ASN A 121 -9.48 24.18 5.09
C ASN A 121 -9.82 23.44 6.39
N GLY A 122 -9.57 22.13 6.45
CA GLY A 122 -9.74 21.34 7.68
C GLY A 122 -8.79 21.77 8.80
N LEU A 123 -7.53 22.09 8.48
CA LEU A 123 -6.57 22.62 9.46
C LEU A 123 -6.98 24.01 9.97
N GLN A 124 -7.55 24.86 9.12
CA GLN A 124 -8.01 26.19 9.48
C GLN A 124 -9.22 26.11 10.41
N GLN A 125 -10.20 25.25 10.11
CA GLN A 125 -11.33 24.97 11.02
C GLN A 125 -10.84 24.50 12.39
N LYS A 126 -9.85 23.58 12.40
CA LYS A 126 -9.23 23.13 13.65
C LYS A 126 -8.52 24.27 14.39
N LEU A 127 -7.85 25.17 13.68
CA LEU A 127 -7.20 26.33 14.28
C LEU A 127 -8.23 27.25 14.95
N ASP A 128 -9.35 27.48 14.27
CA ASP A 128 -10.47 28.29 14.78
C ASP A 128 -11.07 27.66 16.06
N ASP A 129 -11.30 26.34 16.05
CA ASP A 129 -11.76 25.60 17.23
C ASP A 129 -10.79 25.67 18.42
N LEU A 130 -9.48 25.58 18.14
CA LEU A 130 -8.44 25.68 19.16
C LEU A 130 -8.35 27.10 19.73
N ASN A 131 -8.53 28.13 18.91
CA ASN A 131 -8.57 29.53 19.34
C ASN A 131 -9.79 29.80 20.23
N ASN A 132 -10.97 29.27 19.87
CA ASN A 132 -12.16 29.35 20.71
C ASN A 132 -11.93 28.69 22.08
N GLN A 133 -11.35 27.49 22.10
CA GLN A 133 -10.98 26.81 23.35
C GLN A 133 -9.92 27.57 24.16
N MET A 134 -9.00 28.27 23.50
CA MET A 134 -8.01 29.11 24.17
C MET A 134 -8.68 30.30 24.87
N GLN A 135 -9.61 30.96 24.19
CA GLN A 135 -10.37 32.09 24.74
C GLN A 135 -11.15 31.71 26.01
N ASP A 136 -11.77 30.53 26.02
CA ASP A 136 -12.44 29.98 27.21
C ASP A 136 -11.46 29.78 28.38
N VAL A 137 -10.26 29.25 28.08
CA VAL A 137 -9.22 29.00 29.08
C VAL A 137 -8.65 30.31 29.62
N GLU A 138 -8.46 31.32 28.78
CA GLU A 138 -8.01 32.65 29.16
C GLU A 138 -9.02 33.34 30.08
N THR A 139 -10.31 33.24 29.75
CA THR A 139 -11.39 33.78 30.58
C THR A 139 -11.42 33.08 31.96
N ALA A 140 -11.33 31.75 31.98
CA ALA A 140 -11.28 30.98 33.23
C ALA A 140 -10.02 31.29 34.06
N LEU A 141 -8.88 31.60 33.42
CA LEU A 141 -7.65 32.02 34.12
C LEU A 141 -7.74 33.45 34.65
N ALA A 142 -8.49 34.34 33.99
CA ALA A 142 -8.74 35.69 34.52
C ALA A 142 -9.54 35.63 35.83
N GLU A 143 -10.54 34.75 35.91
CA GLU A 143 -11.32 34.52 37.14
C GLU A 143 -10.54 33.74 38.22
N SER A 144 -9.66 32.82 37.80
CA SER A 144 -8.89 31.95 38.70
C SER A 144 -7.42 31.80 38.27
N PRO A 145 -6.58 32.84 38.53
CA PRO A 145 -5.21 32.92 37.98
C PRO A 145 -4.25 31.81 38.44
N ASN A 146 -4.57 31.11 39.53
CA ASN A 146 -3.73 30.06 40.10
C ASN A 146 -4.20 28.64 39.76
N SER A 147 -5.20 28.50 38.88
CA SER A 147 -5.69 27.18 38.46
C SER A 147 -4.63 26.40 37.67
N LYS A 148 -4.02 25.40 38.32
CA LYS A 148 -3.04 24.50 37.68
C LYS A 148 -3.64 23.78 36.47
N LYS A 149 -4.89 23.34 36.56
CA LYS A 149 -5.62 22.67 35.47
C LYS A 149 -5.69 23.56 34.23
N GLN A 150 -6.07 24.82 34.38
CA GLN A 150 -6.22 25.74 33.25
C GLN A 150 -4.86 26.14 32.66
N LYS A 151 -3.83 26.36 33.49
CA LYS A 151 -2.46 26.59 33.01
C LYS A 151 -1.94 25.44 32.16
N THR A 152 -2.15 24.19 32.60
CA THR A 152 -1.77 23.00 31.81
C THR A 152 -2.53 22.93 30.48
N LYS A 153 -3.85 23.18 30.50
CA LYS A 153 -4.66 23.21 29.27
C LYS A 153 -4.20 24.31 28.30
N GLN A 154 -3.89 25.51 28.81
CA GLN A 154 -3.34 26.61 28.03
C GLN A 154 -2.03 26.22 27.33
N THR A 155 -1.09 25.60 28.06
CA THR A 155 0.17 25.12 27.47
C THR A 155 -0.07 24.10 26.36
N GLN A 156 -0.99 23.15 26.57
CA GLN A 156 -1.35 22.14 25.56
C GLN A 156 -1.98 22.77 24.32
N LEU A 157 -2.92 23.70 24.49
CA LEU A 157 -3.56 24.40 23.38
C LEU A 157 -2.55 25.24 22.60
N ASN A 158 -1.64 25.96 23.26
CA ASN A 158 -0.57 26.71 22.60
C ASN A 158 0.30 25.81 21.73
N GLN A 159 0.72 24.64 22.25
CA GLN A 159 1.49 23.68 21.46
C GLN A 159 0.71 23.18 20.23
N GLN A 160 -0.60 22.94 20.37
CA GLN A 160 -1.45 22.50 19.27
C GLN A 160 -1.67 23.60 18.24
N LEU A 161 -1.88 24.85 18.66
CA LEU A 161 -2.00 26.02 17.78
C LEU A 161 -0.72 26.22 16.97
N THR A 162 0.44 26.28 17.64
CA THR A 162 1.75 26.41 16.96
C THR A 162 2.01 25.25 16.01
N SER A 163 1.66 24.01 16.39
CA SER A 163 1.83 22.85 15.51
C SER A 163 0.89 22.88 14.30
N THR A 164 -0.36 23.32 14.48
CA THR A 164 -1.36 23.39 13.41
C THR A 164 -1.03 24.50 12.44
N GLN A 165 -0.65 25.68 12.93
CA GLN A 165 -0.22 26.80 12.09
C GLN A 165 0.98 26.42 11.22
N ARG A 166 2.00 25.80 11.82
CA ARG A 166 3.17 25.33 11.08
C ARG A 166 2.78 24.36 9.95
N LYS A 167 1.88 23.41 10.22
CA LYS A 167 1.39 22.49 9.17
C LYS A 167 0.69 23.23 8.05
N ILE A 168 -0.09 24.27 8.34
CA ILE A 168 -0.73 25.09 7.31
C ILE A 168 0.35 25.77 6.46
N ASP A 169 1.37 26.34 7.09
CA ASP A 169 2.45 27.05 6.39
C ASP A 169 3.28 26.09 5.52
N ASP A 170 3.69 24.93 6.07
CA ASP A 170 4.39 23.87 5.34
C ASP A 170 3.54 23.35 4.15
N THR A 171 2.22 23.24 4.34
CA THR A 171 1.30 22.79 3.29
C THR A 171 1.18 23.85 2.20
N ARG A 172 1.13 25.15 2.54
CA ARG A 172 1.13 26.25 1.56
C ARG A 172 2.41 26.27 0.72
N GLU A 173 3.56 26.02 1.34
CA GLU A 173 4.83 25.88 0.62
C GLU A 173 4.81 24.69 -0.33
N THR A 174 4.26 23.56 0.12
CA THR A 174 4.08 22.37 -0.72
C THR A 174 3.17 22.67 -1.91
N ILE A 175 2.06 23.39 -1.71
CA ILE A 175 1.17 23.83 -2.81
C ILE A 175 1.92 24.70 -3.82
N ALA A 176 2.75 25.63 -3.34
CA ALA A 176 3.50 26.54 -4.20
C ALA A 176 4.58 25.81 -5.03
N THR A 177 5.16 24.74 -4.50
CA THR A 177 6.26 24.01 -5.15
C THR A 177 5.79 22.82 -5.99
N ASP A 178 4.81 22.06 -5.51
CA ASP A 178 4.39 20.77 -6.07
C ASP A 178 2.96 20.78 -6.62
N GLY A 179 2.19 21.84 -6.35
CA GLY A 179 0.79 21.96 -6.73
C GLY A 179 -0.19 21.51 -5.63
N ALA A 180 -1.47 21.83 -5.82
CA ALA A 180 -2.51 21.58 -4.82
C ALA A 180 -2.95 20.12 -4.71
N ILE A 181 -2.81 19.34 -5.79
CA ILE A 181 -3.20 17.93 -5.82
C ILE A 181 -1.94 17.09 -5.85
N LEU A 182 -1.74 16.26 -4.82
CA LEU A 182 -0.59 15.38 -4.74
C LEU A 182 -0.97 13.93 -5.01
N ASP A 183 -0.22 13.29 -5.90
CA ASP A 183 -0.27 11.85 -6.15
C ASP A 183 0.61 11.14 -5.14
N LEU A 184 -0.03 10.36 -4.26
CA LEU A 184 0.64 9.75 -3.11
C LEU A 184 1.09 8.33 -3.42
N ALA A 185 0.17 7.50 -3.90
CA ALA A 185 0.41 6.11 -4.23
C ALA A 185 -0.59 5.65 -5.29
N ALA A 186 -0.17 4.75 -6.17
CA ALA A 186 -1.04 4.15 -7.16
C ALA A 186 -0.72 2.67 -7.32
N ALA A 187 -1.73 1.91 -7.71
CA ALA A 187 -1.56 0.49 -7.99
C ALA A 187 -2.59 -0.02 -8.97
N ILE A 188 -2.19 -1.05 -9.72
CA ILE A 188 -3.09 -1.83 -10.55
C ILE A 188 -3.48 -3.10 -9.81
N TYR A 189 -4.77 -3.27 -9.60
CA TYR A 189 -5.39 -4.44 -9.02
C TYR A 189 -6.02 -5.27 -10.13
N ILE A 190 -5.97 -6.58 -9.98
CA ILE A 190 -6.75 -7.53 -10.79
C ILE A 190 -7.62 -8.31 -9.81
N TYR A 191 -8.81 -8.71 -10.21
CA TYR A 191 -9.68 -9.51 -9.36
C TYR A 191 -10.51 -10.51 -10.16
N ASN A 192 -10.94 -11.55 -9.46
CA ASN A 192 -11.88 -12.56 -9.91
C ASN A 192 -12.69 -13.06 -8.70
N ASP A 193 -13.54 -14.06 -8.88
CA ASP A 193 -14.41 -14.58 -7.82
C ASP A 193 -13.62 -15.24 -6.66
N TYR A 194 -12.35 -15.58 -6.88
CA TYR A 194 -11.49 -16.19 -5.87
C TYR A 194 -10.71 -15.16 -5.06
N GLU A 195 -10.09 -14.15 -5.70
CA GLU A 195 -9.24 -13.17 -5.01
C GLU A 195 -9.18 -11.79 -5.68
N VAL A 196 -8.90 -10.78 -4.85
CA VAL A 196 -8.37 -9.48 -5.29
C VAL A 196 -6.85 -9.52 -5.15
N TYR A 197 -6.16 -9.08 -6.18
CA TYR A 197 -4.73 -9.24 -6.34
C TYR A 197 -4.04 -7.90 -6.62
N TYR A 198 -3.12 -7.52 -5.73
CA TYR A 198 -2.32 -6.29 -5.78
C TYR A 198 -1.08 -6.47 -6.67
N LEU A 199 -1.24 -6.32 -7.99
CA LEU A 199 -0.22 -6.73 -8.97
C LEU A 199 1.03 -5.85 -8.95
N SER A 200 0.86 -4.54 -9.09
CA SER A 200 1.96 -3.60 -9.26
C SER A 200 1.59 -2.24 -8.71
N SER A 201 2.56 -1.56 -8.10
CA SER A 201 2.31 -0.34 -7.36
C SER A 201 3.52 0.56 -7.29
N GLY A 202 3.27 1.84 -7.03
CA GLY A 202 4.30 2.78 -6.64
C GLY A 202 3.76 3.85 -5.70
N SER A 203 4.67 4.52 -5.03
CA SER A 203 4.35 5.62 -4.11
C SER A 203 5.43 6.67 -4.14
N ASN A 204 5.07 7.93 -3.96
CA ASN A 204 6.03 9.01 -3.90
C ASN A 204 6.60 9.15 -2.47
N PRO A 205 7.90 8.84 -2.25
CA PRO A 205 8.47 8.88 -0.91
C PRO A 205 8.43 10.28 -0.27
N LYS A 206 8.44 11.35 -1.07
CA LYS A 206 8.30 12.75 -0.61
C LYS A 206 7.02 12.96 0.18
N TYR A 207 5.97 12.19 -0.12
CA TYR A 207 4.62 12.37 0.42
C TYR A 207 4.19 11.24 1.37
N ASN A 208 5.14 10.44 1.88
CA ASN A 208 4.86 9.35 2.83
C ASN A 208 4.14 9.81 4.10
N ALA A 209 4.27 11.09 4.48
CA ALA A 209 3.57 11.68 5.62
C ALA A 209 2.04 11.66 5.49
N TYR A 210 1.51 11.50 4.27
CA TYR A 210 0.08 11.37 3.99
C TYR A 210 -0.40 9.90 3.92
N MET A 211 0.51 8.93 4.07
CA MET A 211 0.21 7.49 4.13
C MET A 211 -0.65 6.95 2.98
N GLY A 212 -0.50 7.48 1.77
CA GLY A 212 -1.36 7.13 0.61
C GLY A 212 -1.44 5.62 0.32
N ALA A 213 -0.34 4.88 0.50
CA ALA A 213 -0.33 3.42 0.33
C ALA A 213 -1.28 2.71 1.31
N TYR A 214 -1.41 3.19 2.56
CA TYR A 214 -2.33 2.61 3.53
C TYR A 214 -3.79 2.85 3.17
N LYS A 215 -4.12 4.07 2.70
CA LYS A 215 -5.46 4.38 2.20
C LYS A 215 -5.81 3.49 1.00
N LEU A 216 -4.88 3.36 0.05
CA LEU A 216 -5.07 2.56 -1.16
C LEU A 216 -5.37 1.09 -0.83
N GLN A 217 -4.57 0.48 0.06
CA GLN A 217 -4.82 -0.90 0.51
C GLN A 217 -6.16 -1.03 1.22
N TRP A 218 -6.51 -0.09 2.11
CA TRP A 218 -7.76 -0.18 2.85
C TRP A 218 -8.99 -0.07 1.95
N GLU A 219 -8.99 0.86 0.98
CA GLU A 219 -10.07 0.97 0.00
C GLU A 219 -10.22 -0.31 -0.84
N MET A 220 -9.11 -0.98 -1.17
CA MET A 220 -9.16 -2.21 -1.96
C MET A 220 -9.52 -3.47 -1.16
N ILE A 221 -9.23 -3.49 0.15
CA ILE A 221 -9.77 -4.49 1.06
C ILE A 221 -11.30 -4.34 1.17
N LYS A 222 -11.80 -3.11 1.30
CA LYS A 222 -13.25 -2.84 1.29
C LYS A 222 -13.88 -3.22 -0.06
N PHE A 223 -13.23 -2.90 -1.17
CA PHE A 223 -13.67 -3.34 -2.49
C PHE A 223 -13.83 -4.87 -2.55
N ALA A 224 -12.85 -5.65 -2.08
CA ALA A 224 -12.94 -7.11 -2.05
C ALA A 224 -14.15 -7.58 -1.22
N LYS A 225 -14.37 -6.97 -0.04
CA LYS A 225 -15.52 -7.23 0.83
C LYS A 225 -16.85 -6.94 0.13
N ASP A 226 -16.97 -5.80 -0.52
CA ASP A 226 -18.19 -5.36 -1.21
C ASP A 226 -18.53 -6.28 -2.40
N HIS A 227 -17.53 -6.96 -2.96
CA HIS A 227 -17.69 -7.92 -4.06
C HIS A 227 -17.78 -9.38 -3.57
N ASN A 228 -17.89 -9.62 -2.26
CA ASN A 228 -17.92 -10.96 -1.64
C ASN A 228 -16.70 -11.83 -1.98
N ILE A 229 -15.54 -11.20 -2.18
CA ILE A 229 -14.27 -11.89 -2.42
C ILE A 229 -13.59 -12.09 -1.07
N ASP A 230 -13.43 -13.35 -0.66
CA ASP A 230 -12.94 -13.72 0.67
C ASP A 230 -11.41 -13.67 0.81
N ARG A 231 -10.67 -13.43 -0.28
CA ARG A 231 -9.21 -13.47 -0.30
C ARG A 231 -8.62 -12.19 -0.88
N TYR A 232 -7.77 -11.54 -0.09
CA TYR A 232 -7.01 -10.38 -0.53
C TYR A 232 -5.52 -10.69 -0.59
N ASN A 233 -4.98 -10.68 -1.80
CA ASN A 233 -3.61 -11.10 -2.10
C ASN A 233 -2.73 -9.86 -2.31
N PHE A 234 -1.86 -9.57 -1.33
CA PHE A 234 -0.85 -8.50 -1.44
C PHE A 234 0.29 -8.85 -2.41
N TYR A 235 0.22 -10.04 -3.00
CA TYR A 235 1.19 -10.61 -3.91
C TYR A 235 2.56 -10.90 -3.29
N GLY A 236 3.53 -11.18 -4.17
CA GLY A 236 4.84 -11.75 -3.88
C GLY A 236 5.65 -11.04 -2.80
N ILE A 237 6.35 -11.85 -2.01
CA ILE A 237 7.47 -11.45 -1.17
C ILE A 237 8.65 -12.37 -1.48
N THR A 238 9.88 -11.95 -1.18
CA THR A 238 11.08 -12.73 -1.53
C THR A 238 11.10 -14.12 -0.88
N GLY A 239 10.48 -14.29 0.29
CA GLY A 239 10.66 -15.48 1.13
C GLY A 239 11.99 -15.48 1.89
N ASP A 240 12.78 -14.42 1.76
CA ASP A 240 13.88 -14.12 2.67
C ASP A 240 13.33 -13.28 3.83
N PHE A 241 13.22 -13.89 5.01
CA PHE A 241 12.62 -13.27 6.19
C PHE A 241 13.65 -12.63 7.13
N SER A 242 14.89 -12.44 6.65
CA SER A 242 15.92 -11.75 7.40
C SER A 242 15.68 -10.23 7.46
N GLU A 243 16.36 -9.55 8.38
CA GLU A 243 16.27 -8.09 8.51
C GLU A 243 16.99 -7.34 7.37
N ASP A 244 17.89 -8.01 6.65
CA ASP A 244 18.64 -7.48 5.51
C ASP A 244 17.98 -7.79 4.15
N ALA A 245 16.84 -8.49 4.14
CA ALA A 245 16.09 -8.78 2.92
C ALA A 245 15.73 -7.49 2.14
N ILE A 246 15.91 -7.54 0.81
CA ILE A 246 15.67 -6.38 -0.08
C ILE A 246 14.25 -5.81 -0.01
N ASP A 247 13.28 -6.64 0.39
CA ASP A 247 11.87 -6.30 0.53
C ASP A 247 11.40 -6.34 1.99
N TYR A 248 12.31 -6.35 2.98
CA TYR A 248 11.97 -6.38 4.40
C TYR A 248 10.90 -5.34 4.77
N GLY A 249 11.06 -4.09 4.32
CA GLY A 249 10.07 -3.04 4.55
C GLY A 249 8.70 -3.31 3.92
N VAL A 250 8.67 -3.95 2.74
CA VAL A 250 7.43 -4.38 2.08
C VAL A 250 6.79 -5.53 2.86
N GLN A 251 7.57 -6.49 3.36
CA GLN A 251 7.09 -7.57 4.20
C GLN A 251 6.47 -7.04 5.50
N GLN A 252 7.13 -6.11 6.20
CA GLN A 252 6.57 -5.49 7.41
C GLN A 252 5.28 -4.71 7.10
N PHE A 253 5.24 -3.98 5.98
CA PHE A 253 4.03 -3.29 5.53
C PHE A 253 2.86 -4.26 5.36
N LYS A 254 3.04 -5.34 4.60
CA LYS A 254 1.99 -6.35 4.35
C LYS A 254 1.58 -7.09 5.63
N LYS A 255 2.55 -7.48 6.45
CA LYS A 255 2.33 -8.11 7.77
C LYS A 255 1.46 -7.25 8.68
N GLY A 256 1.60 -5.92 8.63
CA GLY A 256 0.83 -5.01 9.46
C GLY A 256 -0.68 -5.03 9.19
N PHE A 257 -1.10 -5.51 8.02
CA PHE A 257 -2.52 -5.75 7.70
C PHE A 257 -3.06 -7.07 8.29
N ASN A 258 -2.26 -7.79 9.07
CA ASN A 258 -2.55 -9.14 9.57
C ASN A 258 -2.64 -10.20 8.45
N ALA A 259 -1.86 -10.02 7.39
CA ALA A 259 -1.71 -11.01 6.34
C ALA A 259 -0.82 -12.19 6.80
N HIS A 260 -1.17 -13.41 6.40
CA HIS A 260 -0.33 -14.59 6.54
C HIS A 260 0.49 -14.82 5.27
N VAL A 261 1.49 -15.71 5.36
CA VAL A 261 2.33 -16.11 4.24
C VAL A 261 1.86 -17.46 3.71
N GLU A 262 1.72 -17.56 2.40
CA GLU A 262 1.49 -18.82 1.69
C GLU A 262 2.70 -19.14 0.82
N GLU A 263 3.21 -20.36 0.96
CA GLU A 263 4.29 -20.87 0.13
C GLU A 263 3.73 -21.87 -0.89
N TYR A 264 3.96 -21.59 -2.18
CA TYR A 264 3.63 -22.51 -3.25
C TYR A 264 4.69 -23.59 -3.41
N ILE A 265 4.25 -24.73 -3.96
CA ILE A 265 5.12 -25.88 -4.25
C ILE A 265 6.22 -25.58 -5.29
N GLY A 266 6.17 -24.44 -5.98
CA GLY A 266 7.17 -24.02 -6.96
C GLY A 266 6.98 -24.65 -8.33
N ASP A 267 8.02 -24.54 -9.16
CA ASP A 267 7.97 -24.96 -10.56
C ASP A 267 8.26 -26.45 -10.75
N PHE A 268 7.64 -26.99 -11.78
CA PHE A 268 7.79 -28.37 -12.21
C PHE A 268 7.99 -28.41 -13.71
N VAL A 269 9.09 -29.02 -14.16
CA VAL A 269 9.41 -29.14 -15.59
C VAL A 269 9.28 -30.60 -16.00
N LYS A 270 8.57 -30.86 -17.10
CA LYS A 270 8.51 -32.19 -17.71
C LYS A 270 9.23 -32.18 -19.06
N PRO A 271 10.48 -32.67 -19.14
CA PRO A 271 11.22 -32.73 -20.38
C PRO A 271 10.55 -33.69 -21.39
N ILE A 272 9.97 -33.15 -22.46
CA ILE A 272 9.35 -33.97 -23.52
C ILE A 272 10.41 -34.68 -24.37
N LYS A 273 11.57 -34.03 -24.60
CA LYS A 273 12.74 -34.60 -25.28
C LYS A 273 13.95 -34.56 -24.33
N PRO A 274 14.15 -35.56 -23.45
CA PRO A 274 15.11 -35.49 -22.34
C PRO A 274 16.55 -35.18 -22.76
N LEU A 275 17.02 -35.74 -23.88
CA LEU A 275 18.37 -35.50 -24.38
C LEU A 275 18.58 -34.05 -24.84
N LEU A 276 17.60 -33.47 -25.55
CA LEU A 276 17.67 -32.08 -26.01
C LEU A 276 17.53 -31.11 -24.85
N TYR A 277 16.67 -31.44 -23.89
CA TYR A 277 16.51 -30.65 -22.67
C TYR A 277 17.82 -30.56 -21.88
N LYS A 278 18.46 -31.71 -21.62
CA LYS A 278 19.75 -31.75 -20.93
C LYS A 278 20.86 -31.00 -21.69
N ALA A 279 20.88 -31.09 -23.03
CA ALA A 279 21.81 -30.32 -23.84
C ALA A 279 21.55 -28.80 -23.73
N GLY A 280 20.28 -28.39 -23.68
CA GLY A 280 19.86 -27.01 -23.46
C GLY A 280 20.35 -26.46 -22.11
N GLU A 281 20.12 -27.20 -21.02
CA GLU A 281 20.59 -26.86 -19.66
C GLU A 281 22.12 -26.70 -19.62
N ILE A 282 22.88 -27.67 -20.16
CA ILE A 282 24.35 -27.60 -20.20
C ILE A 282 24.84 -26.38 -20.99
N SER A 283 24.12 -26.01 -22.06
CA SER A 283 24.47 -24.86 -22.90
C SER A 283 24.03 -23.50 -22.35
N GLY A 284 23.30 -23.45 -21.21
CA GLY A 284 22.74 -22.23 -20.65
C GLY A 284 21.67 -21.56 -21.52
N LYS A 285 21.06 -22.33 -22.44
CA LYS A 285 19.97 -21.87 -23.32
C LYS A 285 18.58 -22.16 -22.74
N LEU A 286 18.55 -22.84 -21.60
CA LEU A 286 17.38 -23.13 -20.77
C LEU A 286 17.69 -22.68 -19.33
#